data_AF-A0AAV6BCR4-F1
#
_entry.id   AF-A0AAV6BCR4-F1
#
_cell.length_a   1.000
_cell.length_b   1.000
_cell.length_c   1.000
_cell.angle_alpha   90.00
_cell.angle_beta   90.00
_cell.angle_gamma   90.00
#
_symmetry.space_group_name_H-M   'P 1'
#
loop_
_entity.id
_entity.type
_entity.pdbx_description
1 polymer ?
#
loop_
_entity_poly.entity_id
_entity_poly.type
_entity_poly.pdbx_seq_one_letter_code
_entity_poly.pdbx_strand_id
1 'polypeptide(L)'
;MADSVTNLILKGEKELGYFSLHAFVVMPNHVHLLMKPKIELRRIMNGIKGSTANAANEILRRTGKPFWQDESFDHWVRTEKEFGNIFRYIEWNPVSAGLVRRPEDWVWSSARLGVTQSVS
;
A
#
# COMPACT_ATOMS: atom_id res chain seq x y z
N MET A 1 -6.68 12.16 2.41
CA MET A 1 -6.19 11.29 1.30
C MET A 1 -5.75 9.94 1.84
N ALA A 2 -4.74 9.88 2.71
CA ALA A 2 -4.19 8.61 3.20
C ALA A 2 -5.24 7.71 3.89
N ASP A 3 -6.21 8.30 4.60
CA ASP A 3 -7.34 7.56 5.19
C ASP A 3 -8.22 6.89 4.12
N SER A 4 -8.58 7.61 3.06
CA SER A 4 -9.41 7.09 1.96
C SER A 4 -8.73 5.92 1.27
N VAL A 5 -7.42 6.03 1.02
CA VAL A 5 -6.63 4.96 0.41
C VAL A 5 -6.52 3.75 1.35
N THR A 6 -6.22 3.98 2.62
CA THR A 6 -6.17 2.93 3.65
C THR A 6 -7.49 2.19 3.74
N ASN A 7 -8.61 2.92 3.81
CA ASN A 7 -9.95 2.33 3.88
C ASN A 7 -10.27 1.48 2.64
N LEU A 8 -9.84 1.90 1.44
CA LEU A 8 -10.05 1.11 0.23
C LEU A 8 -9.22 -0.16 0.17
N ILE A 9 -7.97 -0.10 0.64
CA ILE A 9 -7.11 -1.28 0.76
C ILE A 9 -7.78 -2.30 1.69
N LEU A 10 -8.21 -1.86 2.88
CA LEU A 10 -8.87 -2.71 3.86
C LEU A 10 -10.21 -3.25 3.35
N LYS A 11 -11.00 -2.43 2.66
CA LYS A 11 -12.25 -2.86 2.01
C LYS A 11 -12.00 -3.90 0.92
N GLY A 12 -10.97 -3.69 0.10
CA GLY A 12 -10.56 -4.61 -0.97
C GLY A 12 -10.25 -6.01 -0.46
N GLU A 13 -9.59 -6.09 0.70
CA GLU A 13 -9.34 -7.36 1.39
C GLU A 13 -10.60 -7.91 2.09
N LYS A 14 -11.16 -7.14 3.04
CA LYS A 14 -12.12 -7.64 4.03
C LYS A 14 -13.55 -7.78 3.53
N GLU A 15 -13.99 -6.88 2.66
CA GLU A 15 -15.37 -6.86 2.18
C GLU A 15 -15.48 -7.42 0.76
N LEU A 16 -14.56 -7.05 -0.13
CA LEU A 16 -14.62 -7.44 -1.54
C LEU A 16 -13.89 -8.75 -1.83
N GLY A 17 -12.96 -9.17 -0.96
CA GLY A 17 -12.19 -10.40 -1.13
C GLY A 17 -11.32 -10.42 -2.39
N TYR A 18 -10.90 -9.25 -2.90
CA TYR A 18 -10.16 -9.13 -4.15
C TYR A 18 -8.70 -9.61 -4.04
N PHE A 19 -8.15 -9.60 -2.84
CA PHE A 19 -6.79 -10.06 -2.54
C PHE A 19 -6.69 -10.47 -1.06
N SER A 20 -5.61 -11.17 -0.71
CA SER A 20 -5.16 -11.29 0.69
C SER A 20 -4.02 -10.31 0.93
N LEU A 21 -4.09 -9.50 1.97
CA LEU A 21 -3.07 -8.49 2.28
C LEU A 21 -2.04 -9.05 3.26
N HIS A 22 -0.76 -8.82 2.98
CA HIS A 22 0.33 -9.19 3.89
C HIS A 22 0.96 -7.96 4.54
N ALA A 23 1.27 -6.92 3.75
CA ALA A 23 1.77 -5.65 4.28
C ALA A 23 1.31 -4.49 3.40
N PHE A 24 1.24 -3.30 3.97
CA PHE A 24 1.07 -2.07 3.19
C PHE A 24 1.60 -0.85 3.95
N VAL A 25 1.92 0.19 3.19
CA VAL A 25 2.16 1.54 3.71
C VAL A 25 1.65 2.57 2.72
N VAL A 26 0.90 3.56 3.21
CA VAL A 26 0.52 4.73 2.43
C VAL A 26 1.44 5.89 2.81
N MET A 27 2.28 6.28 1.86
CA MET A 27 3.21 7.39 1.97
C MET A 27 2.59 8.66 1.38
N PRO A 28 3.13 9.86 1.68
CA PRO A 28 2.59 11.12 1.15
C PRO A 28 2.53 11.21 -0.39
N ASN A 29 3.37 10.43 -1.10
CA ASN A 29 3.55 10.47 -2.55
C ASN A 29 3.45 9.09 -3.23
N HIS A 30 3.24 8.01 -2.49
CA HIS A 30 3.09 6.66 -3.07
C HIS A 30 2.52 5.68 -2.04
N VAL A 31 2.35 4.42 -2.44
CA VAL A 31 1.81 3.32 -1.63
C VAL A 31 2.61 2.09 -2.00
N HIS A 32 3.08 1.35 -1.00
CA HIS A 32 3.51 -0.03 -1.21
C HIS A 32 2.47 -0.97 -0.64
N LEU A 33 2.24 -2.07 -1.34
CA LEU A 33 1.47 -3.20 -0.86
C LEU A 33 2.33 -4.45 -1.02
N LEU A 34 2.01 -5.48 -0.26
CA LEU A 34 2.43 -6.85 -0.48
C LEU A 34 1.17 -7.68 -0.29
N MET A 35 0.69 -8.28 -1.37
CA MET A 35 -0.61 -8.94 -1.40
C MET A 35 -0.64 -10.08 -2.40
N LYS A 36 -1.51 -11.05 -2.14
CA LYS A 36 -1.82 -12.16 -3.06
C LYS A 36 -3.12 -11.83 -3.80
N PRO A 37 -3.08 -11.52 -5.10
CA PRO A 37 -4.29 -11.19 -5.85
C PRO A 37 -5.20 -12.42 -5.97
N LYS A 38 -6.52 -12.22 -5.78
CA LYS A 38 -7.57 -13.23 -6.03
C LYS A 38 -8.39 -12.93 -7.28
N ILE A 39 -8.21 -11.74 -7.84
CA ILE A 39 -8.75 -11.28 -9.12
C ILE A 39 -7.62 -10.66 -9.95
N GLU A 40 -7.93 -10.30 -11.20
CA GLU A 40 -7.01 -9.60 -12.09
C GLU A 40 -6.32 -8.39 -11.44
N LEU A 41 -4.98 -8.41 -11.41
CA LEU A 41 -4.16 -7.37 -10.78
C LEU A 41 -4.50 -5.99 -11.33
N ARG A 42 -4.73 -5.87 -12.64
CA ARG A 42 -5.13 -4.62 -13.29
C ARG A 42 -6.41 -4.04 -12.69
N ARG A 43 -7.38 -4.87 -12.32
CA ARG A 43 -8.65 -4.42 -11.72
C ARG A 43 -8.44 -3.89 -10.31
N ILE A 44 -7.56 -4.53 -9.53
CA ILE A 44 -7.16 -4.07 -8.20
C ILE A 44 -6.43 -2.72 -8.31
N MET A 45 -5.43 -2.65 -9.18
CA MET A 45 -4.61 -1.44 -9.38
C MET A 45 -5.43 -0.27 -9.90
N ASN A 46 -6.38 -0.50 -10.81
CA ASN A 46 -7.30 0.54 -11.29
C ASN A 46 -8.19 1.08 -10.17
N GLY A 47 -8.67 0.24 -9.26
CA GLY A 47 -9.47 0.69 -8.11
C GLY A 47 -8.67 1.61 -7.18
N ILE A 48 -7.45 1.20 -6.85
CA ILE A 48 -6.54 1.98 -5.98
C ILE A 48 -6.14 3.29 -6.67
N LYS A 49 -5.65 3.23 -7.91
CA LYS A 49 -5.25 4.42 -8.69
C LYS A 49 -6.43 5.37 -8.92
N GLY A 50 -7.62 4.85 -9.24
CA GLY A 50 -8.82 5.67 -9.46
C GLY A 50 -9.24 6.47 -8.24
N SER A 51 -9.22 5.86 -7.05
CA SER A 51 -9.54 6.59 -5.82
C SER A 51 -8.49 7.65 -5.47
N THR A 52 -7.22 7.31 -5.60
CA THR A 52 -6.14 8.26 -5.29
C THR A 52 -6.11 9.43 -6.26
N ALA A 53 -6.38 9.22 -7.55
CA ALA A 53 -6.45 10.28 -8.55
C ALA A 53 -7.61 11.24 -8.24
N ASN A 54 -8.78 10.71 -7.88
CA ASN A 54 -9.94 11.53 -7.50
C ASN A 54 -9.65 12.35 -6.23
N ALA A 55 -9.04 11.75 -5.20
CA ALA A 55 -8.70 12.45 -3.96
C ALA A 55 -7.49 13.41 -4.10
N ALA A 56 -6.55 13.11 -4.99
CA ALA A 56 -5.40 13.96 -5.30
C ALA A 56 -5.78 15.22 -6.07
N ASN A 57 -6.74 15.10 -7.00
CA ASN A 57 -7.25 16.23 -7.75
C ASN A 57 -7.96 17.26 -6.87
N GLU A 58 -8.66 16.85 -5.80
CA GLU A 58 -9.33 17.77 -4.86
C GLU A 58 -8.35 18.50 -3.93
N ILE A 59 -7.31 17.81 -3.45
CA ILE A 59 -6.41 18.36 -2.42
C ILE A 59 -5.29 19.21 -3.04
N LEU A 60 -4.80 18.84 -4.22
CA LEU A 60 -3.53 19.40 -4.68
C LEU A 60 -3.64 20.75 -5.39
N ARG A 61 -4.77 21.13 -6.01
CA ARG A 61 -4.88 22.34 -6.89
C ARG A 61 -3.64 22.56 -7.78
N ARG A 62 -2.89 21.49 -8.08
CA ARG A 62 -1.58 21.51 -8.75
C ARG A 62 -1.75 20.68 -10.00
N THR A 63 -2.01 21.40 -11.07
CA THR A 63 -1.87 20.90 -12.43
C THR A 63 -0.40 20.53 -12.68
N GLY A 64 -0.11 19.24 -12.90
CA GLY A 64 1.01 18.87 -13.77
C GLY A 64 2.15 18.01 -13.23
N LYS A 65 2.06 17.36 -12.06
CA LYS A 65 3.06 16.34 -11.67
C LYS A 65 2.39 15.01 -11.31
N PRO A 66 2.90 13.84 -11.79
CA PRO A 66 2.36 12.54 -11.39
C PRO A 66 2.41 12.44 -9.87
N PHE A 67 1.26 12.19 -9.24
CA PHE A 67 1.18 12.00 -7.80
C PHE A 67 1.95 10.74 -7.37
N TRP A 68 1.97 9.73 -8.24
CA TRP A 68 2.61 8.44 -8.02
C TRP A 68 4.05 8.44 -8.52
N GLN A 69 5.00 8.02 -7.68
CA GLN A 69 6.27 7.52 -8.19
C GLN A 69 6.08 6.16 -8.88
N ASP A 70 6.82 5.93 -9.95
CA ASP A 70 6.77 4.72 -10.78
C ASP A 70 7.46 3.56 -10.05
N GLU A 71 6.80 3.03 -9.03
CA GLU A 71 7.17 1.76 -8.41
C GLU A 71 5.93 0.85 -8.38
N SER A 72 5.41 0.54 -9.57
CA SER A 72 4.37 -0.46 -9.72
C SER A 72 4.95 -1.87 -9.66
N PHE A 73 4.73 -2.52 -8.52
CA PHE A 73 4.16 -3.87 -8.42
C PHE A 73 4.37 -4.81 -9.64
N ASP A 74 5.60 -5.24 -9.88
CA ASP A 74 5.85 -6.33 -10.83
C ASP A 74 6.81 -7.40 -10.28
N HIS A 75 7.08 -7.34 -8.97
CA HIS A 75 7.96 -8.31 -8.34
C HIS A 75 7.17 -9.48 -7.77
N TRP A 76 7.06 -10.56 -8.55
CA TRP A 76 6.61 -11.85 -8.03
C TRP A 76 7.60 -12.33 -6.97
N VAL A 77 7.14 -12.46 -5.74
CA VAL A 77 7.92 -13.01 -4.63
C VAL A 77 8.10 -14.52 -4.84
N ARG A 78 9.34 -14.96 -5.01
CA ARG A 78 9.67 -16.36 -5.35
C ARG A 78 10.19 -17.15 -4.15
N THR A 79 10.59 -16.47 -3.08
CA THR A 79 11.15 -17.10 -1.89
C THR A 79 10.63 -16.47 -0.61
N GLU A 80 10.60 -17.25 0.46
CA GLU A 80 10.20 -16.78 1.79
C GLU A 80 11.14 -15.71 2.35
N LYS A 81 12.44 -15.81 2.03
CA LYS A 81 13.43 -14.78 2.37
C LYS A 81 13.13 -13.44 1.71
N GLU A 82 12.80 -13.47 0.42
CA GLU A 82 12.42 -12.28 -0.33
C GLU A 82 11.12 -11.67 0.19
N PHE A 83 10.13 -12.51 0.51
CA PHE A 83 8.91 -12.10 1.17
C PHE A 83 9.19 -11.31 2.45
N GLY A 84 10.01 -11.87 3.35
CA GLY A 84 10.36 -11.22 4.61
C GLY A 84 11.11 -9.90 4.42
N ASN A 85 11.98 -9.80 3.41
CA ASN A 85 12.69 -8.56 3.09
C ASN A 85 11.73 -7.47 2.59
N ILE A 86 10.82 -7.81 1.68
CA ILE A 86 9.83 -6.86 1.14
C ILE A 86 8.86 -6.43 2.23
N PHE A 87 8.36 -7.37 3.04
CA PHE A 87 7.51 -7.08 4.19
C PHE A 87 8.16 -6.04 5.11
N ARG A 88 9.41 -6.29 5.52
CA ARG A 88 10.15 -5.37 6.40
C ARG A 88 10.40 -4.02 5.72
N TYR A 89 10.76 -4.01 4.44
CA TYR A 89 10.95 -2.76 3.70
C TYR A 89 9.68 -1.90 3.72
N ILE A 90 8.51 -2.51 3.47
CA ILE A 90 7.21 -1.83 3.49
C ILE A 90 6.93 -1.22 4.86
N GLU A 91 7.08 -1.99 5.93
CA GLU A 91 6.81 -1.51 7.30
C GLU A 91 7.78 -0.41 7.74
N TRP A 92 9.06 -0.52 7.36
CA TRP A 92 10.10 0.42 7.77
C TRP A 92 10.20 1.66 6.88
N ASN A 93 9.48 1.73 5.76
CA ASN A 93 9.54 2.85 4.82
C ASN A 93 9.31 4.22 5.50
N PRO A 94 8.32 4.41 6.39
CA PRO A 94 8.11 5.68 7.09
C PRO A 94 9.30 6.09 7.98
N VAL A 95 10.00 5.11 8.57
CA VAL A 95 11.19 5.35 9.40
C VAL A 95 12.37 5.74 8.52
N SER A 96 12.61 5.01 7.42
CA SER A 96 13.64 5.32 6.43
C SER A 96 13.45 6.70 5.80
N ALA A 97 12.20 7.14 5.66
CA ALA A 97 11.84 8.48 5.18
C ALA A 97 11.94 9.57 6.27
N GLY A 98 12.25 9.23 7.52
CA GLY A 98 12.37 10.16 8.65
C GLY A 98 11.04 10.73 9.16
N LEU A 99 9.90 10.11 8.81
CA LEU A 99 8.57 10.60 9.17
C LEU A 99 8.18 10.21 10.59
N VAL A 100 8.65 9.06 11.06
CA VAL A 100 8.41 8.52 12.41
C VAL A 100 9.65 7.79 12.92
N ARG A 101 9.71 7.54 14.24
CA ARG A 101 10.83 6.81 14.88
C ARG A 101 10.62 5.29 14.86
N ARG A 102 9.37 4.83 14.84
CA ARG A 102 9.00 3.41 14.84
C ARG A 102 7.96 3.13 13.74
N PRO A 103 8.00 1.97 13.07
CA PRO A 103 7.01 1.62 12.04
C PRO A 103 5.55 1.79 12.49
N GLU A 104 5.23 1.33 13.70
CA GLU A 104 3.91 1.36 14.31
C GLU A 104 3.42 2.76 14.71
N ASP A 105 4.25 3.79 14.62
CA ASP A 105 3.83 5.18 14.81
C ASP A 105 3.21 5.74 13.52
N TRP A 106 3.43 5.11 12.36
CA TRP A 106 2.81 5.52 11.10
C TRP A 106 1.41 4.94 10.95
N VAL A 107 0.40 5.80 11.14
CA VAL A 107 -1.01 5.39 11.24
C VAL A 107 -1.59 4.78 9.96
N TRP A 108 -0.98 5.05 8.80
CA TRP A 108 -1.43 4.51 7.50
C TRP A 108 -0.55 3.34 7.02
N SER A 109 -0.29 2.38 7.90
CA SER A 109 0.50 1.17 7.60
C SER A 109 -0.04 -0.09 8.27
N SER A 110 0.33 -1.25 7.71
CA SER A 110 0.09 -2.55 8.34
C SER A 110 0.81 -2.71 9.68
N ALA A 111 1.98 -2.07 9.85
CA ALA A 111 2.76 -2.13 11.10
C ALA A 111 1.97 -1.56 12.29
N ARG A 112 1.15 -0.53 12.06
CA ARG A 112 0.22 0.00 13.08
C ARG A 112 -0.97 -0.91 13.30
N LEU A 113 -1.57 -1.41 12.22
CA LEU A 113 -2.86 -2.11 12.25
C LEU A 113 -2.74 -3.59 12.65
N GLY A 114 -1.52 -4.11 12.78
CA GLY A 114 -1.28 -5.51 13.15
C GLY A 114 -1.78 -6.49 12.08
N VAL A 115 -1.69 -6.13 10.80
CA VAL A 115 -2.03 -7.06 9.71
C VAL A 115 -0.98 -8.19 9.73
N THR A 116 -1.43 -9.41 10.03
CA THR A 116 -0.55 -10.54 10.35
C THR A 116 0.13 -11.13 9.12
N GLN A 117 1.40 -11.55 9.27
CA GLN A 117 2.06 -12.45 8.33
C GLN A 117 1.27 -13.77 8.27
N SER A 118 0.55 -14.01 7.19
CA SER A 118 0.05 -15.36 6.88
C SER A 118 0.58 -15.74 5.52
N VAL A 119 1.65 -16.53 5.51
CA VAL A 119 2.14 -17.21 4.32
C VAL A 119 1.28 -18.47 4.15
N SER A 120 0.53 -18.55 3.06
CA SER A 120 -0.24 -19.74 2.67
C SER A 120 0.18 -20.18 1.28
#